data_AF-A0A4V1Q1M6-F1
#
_entry.id   AF-A0A4V1Q1M6-F1
#
_cell.length_a   1.000
_cell.length_b   1.000
_cell.length_c   1.000
_cell.angle_alpha   90.00
_cell.angle_beta   90.00
_cell.angle_gamma   90.00
#
_symmetry.space_group_name_H-M   'P 1'
#
loop_
_entity.id
_entity.type
_entity.pdbx_description
1 polymer ?
#
loop_
_entity_poly.entity_id
_entity_poly.type
_entity_poly.pdbx_seq_one_letter_code
_entity_poly.pdbx_strand_id
1 'polypeptide(L)'
;MFPLTTDYRTISAVRPALSSFAAQKIQQKFVHEAKNTTGPLGGLHVMSKNKGLGKGEWEDVGAITVHQVKELLQKHQPLSFAMLSAIATGRNPHTARRPPELVVTHSLSSLNFSQNNEARLLPLARGILSFAHSVPVDIMAYSCRVAEMPAYCTILDLVKGLGAQESTKLLELGRDTMKAGFLQFDNVQNYMRQWDHRIGRTNHLNKLNIGLAATYCELDGIDIASLDLEKNRKCAL
;
A
#
# COMPACT_ATOMS: atom_id res chain seq x y z
N MET A 1 -8.46 -17.88 -35.05
CA MET A 1 -8.58 -16.96 -33.90
C MET A 1 -10.05 -16.89 -33.51
N PHE A 2 -10.41 -16.95 -32.22
CA PHE A 2 -11.81 -16.91 -31.78
C PHE A 2 -12.18 -15.48 -31.34
N PRO A 3 -13.32 -14.93 -31.77
CA PRO A 3 -13.79 -13.62 -31.33
C PRO A 3 -14.33 -13.64 -29.89
N LEU A 4 -13.98 -12.61 -29.12
CA LEU A 4 -14.53 -12.37 -27.77
C LEU A 4 -15.77 -11.46 -27.78
N THR A 5 -15.93 -10.64 -28.83
CA THR A 5 -16.99 -9.62 -28.92
C THR A 5 -18.19 -10.04 -29.77
N THR A 6 -17.95 -10.84 -30.81
CA THR A 6 -19.00 -11.38 -31.68
C THR A 6 -19.75 -12.50 -30.96
N ASP A 7 -21.08 -12.45 -30.90
CA ASP A 7 -21.89 -13.52 -30.32
C ASP A 7 -21.56 -14.86 -31.00
N TYR A 8 -21.22 -15.87 -30.21
CA TYR A 8 -20.87 -17.19 -30.70
C TYR A 8 -22.00 -17.83 -31.53
N ARG A 9 -23.26 -17.40 -31.32
CA ARG A 9 -24.44 -17.88 -32.05
C ARG A 9 -24.49 -17.44 -33.51
N THR A 10 -23.80 -16.36 -33.88
CA THR A 10 -23.79 -15.86 -35.26
C THR A 10 -22.70 -16.51 -36.11
N ILE A 11 -21.86 -17.37 -35.50
CA ILE A 11 -20.75 -18.03 -36.17
C ILE A 11 -21.25 -19.34 -36.78
N SER A 12 -21.28 -19.40 -38.11
CA SER A 12 -21.79 -20.57 -38.85
C SER A 12 -20.95 -21.84 -38.64
N ALA A 13 -19.63 -21.69 -38.52
CA ALA A 13 -18.71 -22.81 -38.32
C ALA A 13 -18.73 -23.28 -36.86
N VAL A 14 -19.08 -24.56 -36.64
CA VAL A 14 -19.27 -25.16 -35.31
C VAL A 14 -18.04 -25.03 -34.40
N ARG A 15 -16.84 -25.35 -34.90
CA ARG A 15 -15.63 -25.33 -34.07
C ARG A 15 -15.26 -23.91 -33.61
N PRO A 16 -15.19 -22.89 -34.49
CA PRO A 16 -15.05 -21.49 -34.08
C PRO A 16 -16.15 -21.00 -33.14
N ALA A 17 -17.41 -21.42 -33.36
CA ALA A 17 -18.53 -21.06 -32.48
C ALA A 17 -18.31 -21.60 -31.05
N LEU A 18 -17.97 -22.88 -30.90
CA LEU A 18 -17.68 -23.50 -29.60
C LEU A 18 -16.49 -22.87 -28.88
N SER A 19 -15.40 -22.55 -29.60
CA SER A 19 -14.25 -21.86 -29.02
C SER A 19 -14.61 -20.45 -28.54
N SER A 20 -15.42 -19.72 -29.31
CA SER A 20 -15.88 -18.37 -28.94
C SER A 20 -16.81 -18.41 -27.73
N PHE A 21 -17.72 -19.39 -27.67
CA PHE A 21 -18.57 -19.63 -26.51
C PHE A 21 -17.74 -19.84 -25.22
N ALA A 22 -16.77 -20.74 -25.27
CA ALA A 22 -15.90 -21.03 -24.12
C ALA A 22 -15.12 -19.78 -23.67
N ALA A 23 -14.54 -19.05 -24.63
CA ALA A 23 -13.77 -17.85 -24.35
C ALA A 23 -14.63 -16.73 -23.72
N GLN A 24 -15.85 -16.51 -24.24
CA GLN A 24 -16.81 -15.56 -23.67
C GLN A 24 -17.26 -15.95 -22.27
N LYS A 25 -17.47 -17.25 -22.00
CA LYS A 25 -17.80 -17.74 -20.65
C LYS A 25 -16.66 -17.54 -19.65
N ILE A 26 -15.43 -17.79 -20.07
CA ILE A 26 -14.24 -17.51 -19.26
C ILE A 26 -14.12 -16.00 -18.97
N GLN A 27 -14.33 -15.15 -19.97
CA GLN A 27 -14.33 -13.69 -19.79
C GLN A 27 -15.39 -13.24 -18.78
N GLN A 28 -16.62 -13.76 -18.88
CA GLN A 28 -17.68 -13.49 -17.89
C GLN A 28 -17.25 -13.89 -16.47
N LYS A 29 -16.57 -15.03 -16.33
CA LYS A 29 -16.06 -15.50 -15.05
C LYS A 29 -14.96 -14.59 -14.49
N PHE A 30 -14.02 -14.13 -15.31
CA PHE A 30 -12.98 -13.17 -14.87
C PHE A 30 -13.59 -11.88 -14.34
N VAL A 31 -14.56 -11.29 -15.07
CA VAL A 31 -15.24 -10.07 -14.63
C VAL A 31 -16.01 -10.30 -13.33
N HIS A 32 -16.62 -11.47 -13.16
CA HIS A 32 -17.34 -11.82 -11.94
C HIS A 32 -16.39 -11.98 -10.74
N GLU A 33 -15.26 -12.67 -10.90
CA GLU A 33 -14.21 -12.75 -9.88
C GLU A 33 -13.69 -11.36 -9.49
N ALA A 34 -13.40 -10.51 -10.47
CA ALA A 34 -12.98 -9.12 -10.27
C ALA A 34 -13.97 -8.32 -9.41
N LYS A 35 -15.26 -8.37 -9.75
CA LYS A 35 -16.33 -7.71 -8.99
C LYS A 35 -16.48 -8.23 -7.56
N ASN A 36 -16.34 -9.54 -7.36
CA ASN A 36 -16.49 -10.13 -6.03
C ASN A 36 -15.34 -9.71 -5.11
N THR A 37 -14.10 -9.70 -5.61
CA THR A 37 -12.92 -9.32 -4.83
C THR A 37 -12.85 -7.82 -4.56
N THR A 38 -13.31 -7.00 -5.50
CA THR A 38 -13.36 -5.53 -5.34
C THR A 38 -14.58 -5.06 -4.55
N GLY A 39 -15.43 -5.97 -4.08
CA GLY A 39 -16.53 -5.64 -3.16
C GLY A 39 -16.03 -5.30 -1.75
N PRO A 40 -16.84 -4.63 -0.92
CA PRO A 40 -16.46 -4.23 0.45
C PRO A 40 -16.03 -5.40 1.35
N LEU A 41 -16.57 -6.60 1.12
CA LEU A 41 -16.25 -7.82 1.87
C LEU A 41 -15.01 -8.56 1.34
N GLY A 42 -14.40 -8.08 0.25
CA GLY A 42 -13.28 -8.75 -0.42
C GLY A 42 -11.91 -8.55 0.24
N GLY A 43 -11.83 -7.75 1.31
CA GLY A 43 -10.61 -7.58 2.12
C GLY A 43 -9.51 -6.72 1.47
N LEU A 44 -9.68 -6.27 0.23
CA LEU A 44 -8.74 -5.35 -0.44
C LEU A 44 -9.00 -3.87 -0.13
N HIS A 45 -10.10 -3.58 0.58
CA HIS A 45 -10.56 -2.22 0.83
C HIS A 45 -9.78 -1.55 1.94
N VAL A 46 -9.23 -0.37 1.66
CA VAL A 46 -8.58 0.47 2.66
C VAL A 46 -9.08 1.91 2.53
N MET A 47 -9.76 2.39 3.56
CA MET A 47 -10.25 3.75 3.66
C MET A 47 -9.36 4.58 4.59
N SER A 48 -9.09 5.82 4.16
CA SER A 48 -8.37 6.80 4.99
C SER A 48 -9.27 7.52 6.01
N LYS A 49 -10.61 7.34 5.95
CA LYS A 49 -11.56 8.09 6.77
C LYS A 49 -11.93 7.35 8.05
N ASN A 50 -12.00 8.11 9.15
CA ASN A 50 -12.17 7.65 10.54
C ASN A 50 -13.47 6.90 10.89
N LYS A 51 -14.39 6.65 9.95
CA LYS A 51 -15.67 5.98 10.24
C LYS A 51 -15.98 4.96 9.14
N GLY A 52 -15.59 3.71 9.35
CA GLY A 52 -15.94 2.59 8.47
C GLY A 52 -15.11 1.31 8.74
N LEU A 53 -15.64 0.18 8.28
CA LEU A 53 -14.90 -1.08 8.15
C LEU A 53 -13.73 -0.87 7.17
N GLY A 54 -12.50 -1.22 7.55
CA GLY A 54 -11.31 -1.05 6.70
C GLY A 54 -10.61 0.30 6.84
N LYS A 55 -10.61 0.90 8.03
CA LYS A 55 -9.71 2.03 8.35
C LYS A 55 -8.27 1.52 8.23
N GLY A 56 -7.46 2.14 7.38
CA GLY A 56 -6.07 1.72 7.21
C GLY A 56 -5.23 2.00 8.46
N GLU A 57 -4.65 0.95 9.03
CA GLU A 57 -3.72 1.01 10.15
C GLU A 57 -2.31 0.61 9.71
N TRP A 58 -1.29 0.92 10.52
CA TRP A 58 0.07 0.46 10.25
C TRP A 58 0.17 -1.06 10.21
N GLU A 59 -0.68 -1.78 10.95
CA GLU A 59 -0.72 -3.24 10.97
C GLU A 59 -1.15 -3.83 9.62
N ASP A 60 -1.98 -3.10 8.86
CA ASP A 60 -2.45 -3.52 7.54
C ASP A 60 -1.38 -3.32 6.45
N VAL A 61 -0.39 -2.45 6.70
CA VAL A 61 0.66 -2.07 5.75
C VAL A 61 2.04 -2.44 6.31
N GLY A 62 2.49 -3.65 6.01
CA GLY A 62 3.77 -4.17 6.46
C GLY A 62 4.29 -5.34 5.64
N ALA A 63 5.24 -6.08 6.21
CA ALA A 63 5.91 -7.20 5.54
C ALA A 63 4.94 -8.31 5.09
N ILE A 64 3.80 -8.46 5.77
CA ILE A 64 2.81 -9.51 5.51
C ILE A 64 1.74 -9.11 4.48
N THR A 65 1.62 -7.83 4.11
CA THR A 65 0.53 -7.33 3.25
C THR A 65 0.49 -8.04 1.90
N VAL A 66 1.65 -8.28 1.29
CA VAL A 66 1.73 -8.98 -0.01
C VAL A 66 1.21 -10.42 0.10
N HIS A 67 1.51 -11.09 1.20
CA HIS A 67 1.05 -12.44 1.46
C HIS A 67 -0.47 -12.49 1.67
N GLN A 68 -1.00 -11.61 2.51
CA GLN A 68 -2.44 -11.52 2.76
C GLN A 68 -3.22 -11.22 1.46
N VAL A 69 -2.74 -10.28 0.65
CA VAL A 69 -3.34 -9.95 -0.64
C VAL A 69 -3.27 -11.14 -1.58
N LYS A 70 -2.17 -11.88 -1.62
CA LYS A 70 -2.06 -13.13 -2.40
C LYS A 70 -3.15 -14.12 -1.98
N GLU A 71 -3.31 -14.39 -0.69
CA GLU A 71 -4.32 -15.34 -0.20
C GLU A 71 -5.75 -14.91 -0.55
N LEU A 72 -6.06 -13.61 -0.40
CA LEU A 72 -7.35 -13.04 -0.79
C LEU A 72 -7.61 -13.22 -2.29
N LEU A 73 -6.61 -12.96 -3.13
CA LEU A 73 -6.73 -13.11 -4.58
C LEU A 73 -6.88 -14.59 -4.98
N GLN A 74 -6.15 -15.51 -4.35
CA GLN A 74 -6.29 -16.94 -4.60
C GLN A 74 -7.68 -17.45 -4.20
N LYS A 75 -8.25 -16.93 -3.10
CA LYS A 75 -9.58 -17.28 -2.62
C LYS A 75 -10.69 -16.74 -3.51
N HIS A 76 -10.60 -15.47 -3.92
CA HIS A 76 -11.70 -14.78 -4.61
C HIS A 76 -11.56 -14.71 -6.13
N GLN A 77 -10.35 -14.88 -6.67
CA GLN A 77 -10.04 -14.87 -8.11
C GLN A 77 -9.19 -16.09 -8.56
N PRO A 78 -9.58 -17.33 -8.21
CA PRO A 78 -8.75 -18.50 -8.46
C PRO A 78 -8.46 -18.71 -9.95
N LEU A 79 -9.43 -18.47 -10.84
CA LEU A 79 -9.22 -18.62 -12.28
C LEU A 79 -8.27 -17.56 -12.81
N SER A 80 -8.47 -16.30 -12.43
CA SER A 80 -7.61 -15.17 -12.81
C SER A 80 -6.17 -15.38 -12.35
N PHE A 81 -6.00 -15.82 -11.10
CA PHE A 81 -4.70 -16.11 -10.51
C PHE A 81 -4.00 -17.27 -11.24
N ALA A 82 -4.70 -18.37 -11.50
CA ALA A 82 -4.13 -19.52 -12.20
C ALA A 82 -3.68 -19.18 -13.63
N MET A 83 -4.49 -18.42 -14.37
CA MET A 83 -4.18 -18.07 -15.76
C MET A 83 -2.99 -17.11 -15.85
N LEU A 84 -2.93 -16.10 -15.00
CA LEU A 84 -1.77 -15.21 -14.94
C LEU A 84 -0.52 -15.92 -14.41
N SER A 85 -0.66 -16.86 -13.48
CA SER A 85 0.45 -17.70 -12.99
C SER A 85 1.02 -18.58 -14.11
N ALA A 86 0.16 -19.15 -14.96
CA ALA A 86 0.60 -19.91 -16.13
C ALA A 86 1.39 -19.02 -17.11
N ILE A 87 0.96 -17.77 -17.32
CA ILE A 87 1.69 -16.79 -18.14
C ILE A 87 3.04 -16.43 -17.49
N ALA A 88 3.05 -16.13 -16.20
CA ALA A 88 4.22 -15.66 -15.47
C ALA A 88 5.29 -16.75 -15.24
N THR A 89 4.89 -18.01 -15.11
CA THR A 89 5.81 -19.15 -14.92
C THR A 89 6.55 -19.51 -16.22
N GLY A 90 5.94 -19.22 -17.37
CA GLY A 90 6.51 -19.54 -18.68
C GLY A 90 6.75 -21.05 -18.87
N ARG A 91 7.59 -21.41 -19.85
CA ARG A 91 7.89 -22.83 -20.16
C ARG A 91 8.99 -23.43 -19.26
N ASN A 92 9.82 -22.60 -18.63
CA ASN A 92 10.96 -23.05 -17.81
C ASN A 92 10.95 -22.37 -16.44
N PRO A 93 10.35 -23.00 -15.41
CA PRO A 93 10.22 -22.41 -14.08
C PRO A 93 11.58 -22.12 -13.42
N HIS A 94 12.63 -22.88 -13.75
CA HIS A 94 13.98 -22.70 -13.22
C HIS A 94 14.72 -21.45 -13.73
N THR A 95 14.17 -20.75 -14.73
CA THR A 95 14.78 -19.54 -15.32
C THR A 95 14.10 -18.24 -14.88
N ALA A 96 13.06 -18.34 -14.05
CA ALA A 96 12.29 -17.18 -13.61
C ALA A 96 13.11 -16.30 -12.65
N ARG A 97 13.54 -15.12 -13.12
CA ARG A 97 14.26 -14.12 -12.30
C ARG A 97 13.41 -13.52 -11.18
N ARG A 98 12.08 -13.61 -11.29
CA ARG A 98 11.12 -13.05 -10.33
C ARG A 98 10.12 -14.13 -9.95
N PRO A 99 9.72 -14.24 -8.66
CA PRO A 99 8.70 -15.19 -8.24
C PRO A 99 7.38 -14.91 -8.97
N PRO A 100 6.83 -15.87 -9.74
CA PRO A 100 5.61 -15.66 -10.52
C PRO A 100 4.44 -15.19 -9.65
N GLU A 101 4.29 -15.77 -8.46
CA GLU A 101 3.22 -15.43 -7.52
C GLU A 101 3.21 -13.95 -7.13
N LEU A 102 4.38 -13.35 -6.88
CA LEU A 102 4.47 -11.93 -6.52
C LEU A 102 4.09 -11.03 -7.70
N VAL A 103 4.52 -11.39 -8.91
CA VAL A 103 4.19 -10.65 -10.14
C VAL A 103 2.68 -10.71 -10.41
N VAL A 104 2.08 -11.89 -10.24
CA VAL A 104 0.64 -12.09 -10.43
C VAL A 104 -0.16 -11.33 -9.38
N THR A 105 0.21 -11.42 -8.10
CA THR A 105 -0.43 -10.67 -7.01
C THR A 105 -0.40 -9.17 -7.27
N HIS A 106 0.75 -8.61 -7.65
CA HIS A 106 0.87 -7.20 -8.00
C HIS A 106 -0.03 -6.82 -9.19
N SER A 107 0.02 -7.61 -10.26
CA SER A 107 -0.73 -7.34 -11.49
C SER A 107 -2.24 -7.39 -11.26
N LEU A 108 -2.73 -8.42 -10.58
CA LEU A 108 -4.15 -8.55 -10.21
C LEU A 108 -4.58 -7.44 -9.27
N SER A 109 -3.79 -7.09 -8.26
CA SER A 109 -4.15 -6.00 -7.36
C SER A 109 -4.26 -4.66 -8.08
N SER A 110 -3.38 -4.40 -9.06
CA SER A 110 -3.43 -3.18 -9.87
C SER A 110 -4.68 -3.16 -10.77
N LEU A 111 -5.02 -4.30 -11.37
CA LEU A 111 -6.26 -4.45 -12.16
C LEU A 111 -7.51 -4.24 -11.28
N ASN A 112 -7.55 -4.84 -10.10
CA ASN A 112 -8.65 -4.68 -9.15
C ASN A 112 -8.79 -3.22 -8.68
N PHE A 113 -7.67 -2.53 -8.41
CA PHE A 113 -7.68 -1.12 -8.06
C PHE A 113 -8.16 -0.23 -9.21
N SER A 114 -7.78 -0.53 -10.46
CA SER A 114 -8.28 0.22 -11.61
C SER A 114 -9.79 0.09 -11.81
N GLN A 115 -10.39 -1.02 -11.35
CA GLN A 115 -11.83 -1.21 -11.34
C GLN A 115 -12.51 -0.49 -10.17
N ASN A 116 -11.88 -0.48 -8.99
CA ASN A 116 -12.40 0.16 -7.78
C ASN A 116 -11.28 0.82 -6.98
N ASN A 117 -11.34 2.15 -6.87
CA ASN A 117 -10.37 2.97 -6.15
C ASN A 117 -10.26 2.65 -4.65
N GLU A 118 -11.24 1.96 -4.06
CA GLU A 118 -11.18 1.54 -2.66
C GLU A 118 -10.42 0.22 -2.49
N ALA A 119 -10.33 -0.64 -3.51
CA ALA A 119 -9.61 -1.92 -3.50
C ALA A 119 -8.09 -1.72 -3.65
N ARG A 120 -7.52 -0.93 -2.76
CA ARG A 120 -6.19 -0.32 -2.90
C ARG A 120 -5.15 -0.78 -1.88
N LEU A 121 -5.38 -1.84 -1.10
CA LEU A 121 -4.44 -2.28 -0.05
C LEU A 121 -2.98 -2.37 -0.52
N LEU A 122 -2.69 -3.14 -1.57
CA LEU A 122 -1.33 -3.27 -2.10
C LEU A 122 -0.83 -2.02 -2.87
N PRO A 123 -1.65 -1.38 -3.74
CA PRO A 123 -1.28 -0.09 -4.34
C PRO A 123 -0.91 0.99 -3.31
N LEU A 124 -1.61 1.01 -2.18
CA LEU A 124 -1.38 1.95 -1.10
C LEU A 124 -0.06 1.66 -0.39
N ALA A 125 0.25 0.39 -0.09
CA ALA A 125 1.54 -0.01 0.46
C ALA A 125 2.70 0.44 -0.45
N ARG A 126 2.55 0.25 -1.77
CA ARG A 126 3.53 0.75 -2.76
C ARG A 126 3.62 2.27 -2.79
N GLY A 127 2.49 2.96 -2.66
CA GLY A 127 2.42 4.41 -2.57
C GLY A 127 3.16 4.95 -1.35
N ILE A 128 2.94 4.36 -0.17
CA ILE A 128 3.65 4.69 1.08
C ILE A 128 5.15 4.45 0.93
N LEU A 129 5.55 3.31 0.34
CA LEU A 129 6.96 3.02 0.08
C LEU A 129 7.59 4.08 -0.83
N SER A 130 6.89 4.47 -1.90
CA SER A 130 7.36 5.49 -2.83
C SER A 130 7.47 6.87 -2.17
N PHE A 131 6.50 7.20 -1.32
CA PHE A 131 6.51 8.42 -0.52
C PHE A 131 7.70 8.45 0.46
N ALA A 132 7.95 7.35 1.17
CA ALA A 132 9.07 7.21 2.10
C ALA A 132 10.44 7.37 1.40
N HIS A 133 10.56 6.94 0.15
CA HIS A 133 11.78 7.09 -0.65
C HIS A 133 11.86 8.43 -1.40
N SER A 134 10.98 9.40 -1.10
CA SER A 134 10.94 10.71 -1.76
C SER A 134 10.93 10.62 -3.28
N VAL A 135 10.18 9.64 -3.82
CA VAL A 135 10.05 9.46 -5.28
C VAL A 135 9.51 10.76 -5.90
N PRO A 136 10.09 11.24 -7.03
CA PRO A 136 9.62 12.45 -7.70
C PRO A 136 8.11 12.43 -7.96
N VAL A 137 7.46 13.58 -7.74
CA VAL A 137 6.01 13.73 -7.88
C VAL A 137 5.52 13.31 -9.27
N ASP A 138 6.30 13.57 -10.32
CA ASP A 138 5.96 13.15 -11.69
C ASP A 138 5.90 11.64 -11.86
N ILE A 139 6.79 10.90 -11.18
CA ILE A 139 6.79 9.43 -11.20
C ILE A 139 5.57 8.92 -10.42
N MET A 140 5.28 9.49 -9.26
CA MET A 140 4.09 9.12 -8.48
C MET A 140 2.80 9.43 -9.25
N ALA A 141 2.75 10.58 -9.95
CA ALA A 141 1.63 10.96 -10.80
C ALA A 141 1.44 9.99 -11.98
N TYR A 142 2.54 9.58 -12.62
CA TYR A 142 2.52 8.54 -13.65
C TYR A 142 2.01 7.20 -13.09
N SER A 143 2.60 6.71 -12.01
CA SER A 143 2.21 5.43 -11.38
C SER A 143 0.75 5.44 -10.88
N CYS A 144 0.23 6.60 -10.48
CA CYS A 144 -1.18 6.74 -10.15
C CYS A 144 -2.09 6.52 -11.38
N ARG A 145 -1.73 7.07 -12.55
CA ARG A 145 -2.52 6.93 -13.78
C ARG A 145 -2.59 5.49 -14.29
N VAL A 146 -1.57 4.69 -14.04
CA VAL A 146 -1.54 3.27 -14.41
C VAL A 146 -2.01 2.34 -13.29
N ALA A 147 -2.68 2.87 -12.26
CA ALA A 147 -3.23 2.11 -11.15
C ALA A 147 -2.19 1.28 -10.37
N GLU A 148 -0.93 1.73 -10.32
CA GLU A 148 0.09 1.09 -9.47
C GLU A 148 0.01 1.59 -8.02
N MET A 149 -0.45 2.83 -7.81
CA MET A 149 -0.59 3.44 -6.49
C MET A 149 -1.73 4.48 -6.49
N PRO A 150 -2.27 4.88 -5.32
CA PRO A 150 -3.17 6.01 -5.21
C PRO A 150 -2.48 7.36 -5.50
N ALA A 151 -3.28 8.42 -5.61
CA ALA A 151 -2.76 9.76 -5.77
C ALA A 151 -1.88 10.20 -4.58
N TYR A 152 -0.90 11.06 -4.85
CA TYR A 152 0.01 11.58 -3.83
C TYR A 152 -0.73 12.20 -2.63
N CYS A 153 -1.79 12.99 -2.87
CA CYS A 153 -2.59 13.57 -1.80
C CYS A 153 -3.25 12.51 -0.92
N THR A 154 -3.79 11.44 -1.51
CA THR A 154 -4.36 10.31 -0.77
C THR A 154 -3.32 9.63 0.12
N ILE A 155 -2.11 9.43 -0.39
CA ILE A 155 -1.00 8.84 0.38
C ILE A 155 -0.60 9.78 1.52
N LEU A 156 -0.46 11.08 1.25
CA LEU A 156 -0.10 12.09 2.23
C LEU A 156 -1.13 12.18 3.36
N ASP A 157 -2.42 12.21 3.03
CA ASP A 157 -3.50 12.28 4.01
C ASP A 157 -3.56 11.02 4.87
N LEU A 158 -3.32 9.84 4.28
CA LEU A 158 -3.20 8.61 5.03
C LEU A 158 -2.01 8.65 6.00
N VAL A 159 -0.82 9.03 5.54
CA VAL A 159 0.38 9.09 6.39
C VAL A 159 0.18 10.07 7.55
N LYS A 160 -0.50 11.20 7.33
CA LYS A 160 -0.91 12.11 8.42
C LYS A 160 -1.87 11.44 9.40
N GLY A 161 -2.85 10.71 8.90
CA GLY A 161 -3.80 9.96 9.73
C GLY A 161 -3.12 8.88 10.57
N LEU A 162 -2.19 8.13 9.97
CA LEU A 162 -1.36 7.14 10.62
C LEU A 162 -0.46 7.77 11.70
N GLY A 163 0.15 8.92 11.41
CA GLY A 163 0.92 9.69 12.39
C GLY A 163 0.08 10.17 13.58
N ALA A 164 -1.15 10.62 13.34
CA ALA A 164 -2.07 11.00 14.41
C ALA A 164 -2.52 9.80 15.27
N GLN A 165 -2.72 8.63 14.65
CA GLN A 165 -3.02 7.40 15.37
C GLN A 165 -1.86 7.00 16.29
N GLU A 166 -0.63 7.00 15.78
CA GLU A 166 0.55 6.68 16.59
C GLU A 166 0.78 7.71 17.70
N SER A 167 0.55 9.00 17.44
CA SER A 167 0.58 10.02 18.49
C SER A 167 -0.44 9.77 19.60
N THR A 168 -1.61 9.21 19.27
CA THR A 168 -2.64 8.90 20.27
C THR A 168 -2.22 7.71 21.13
N LYS A 169 -1.74 6.62 20.49
CA LYS A 169 -1.18 5.45 21.19
C LYS A 169 -0.01 5.85 22.10
N LEU A 170 0.87 6.73 21.63
CA LEU A 170 2.00 7.23 22.39
C LEU A 170 1.55 8.00 23.65
N LEU A 171 0.52 8.83 23.54
CA LEU A 171 -0.04 9.56 24.68
C LEU A 171 -0.67 8.61 25.71
N GLU A 172 -1.26 7.51 25.27
CA GLU A 172 -1.78 6.45 26.14
C GLU A 172 -0.63 5.71 26.85
N LEU A 173 0.43 5.34 26.12
CA LEU A 173 1.63 4.73 26.68
C LEU A 173 2.32 5.65 27.70
N GLY A 174 2.41 6.95 27.42
CA GLY A 174 3.00 7.93 28.35
C GLY A 174 2.21 8.13 29.65
N ARG A 175 0.97 7.63 29.74
CA ARG A 175 0.17 7.61 30.98
C ARG A 175 0.34 6.32 31.78
N ASP A 176 0.92 5.28 31.19
CA ASP A 176 1.12 4.00 31.86
C ASP A 176 2.32 4.08 32.80
N THR A 177 2.06 3.98 34.10
CA THR A 177 3.11 4.02 35.14
C THR A 177 3.90 2.72 35.24
N MET A 178 3.51 1.67 34.51
CA MET A 178 4.17 0.36 34.50
C MET A 178 5.11 0.18 33.30
N LYS A 179 5.13 1.13 32.36
CA LYS A 179 5.99 1.11 31.19
C LYS A 179 7.01 2.23 31.26
N ALA A 180 8.24 1.91 30.90
CA ALA A 180 9.31 2.89 30.72
C ALA A 180 9.73 2.92 29.25
N GLY A 181 10.06 4.10 28.78
CA GLY A 181 10.59 4.27 27.43
C GLY A 181 11.18 5.66 27.25
N PHE A 182 11.83 5.87 26.12
CA PHE A 182 12.32 7.20 25.74
C PHE A 182 11.78 7.59 24.36
N LEU A 183 11.69 8.90 24.17
CA LEU A 183 11.36 9.51 22.89
C LEU A 183 12.61 10.15 22.31
N GLN A 184 13.03 9.65 21.16
CA GLN A 184 14.04 10.30 20.35
C GLN A 184 13.36 11.22 19.35
N PHE A 185 13.58 12.52 19.50
CA PHE A 185 13.13 13.51 18.54
C PHE A 185 14.26 13.82 17.56
N ASP A 186 13.92 13.87 16.27
CA ASP A 186 14.82 14.34 15.22
C ASP A 186 14.20 15.54 14.50
N ASN A 187 15.03 16.55 14.25
CA ASN A 187 14.64 17.76 13.56
C ASN A 187 14.78 17.52 12.06
N VAL A 188 13.66 17.28 11.40
CA VAL A 188 13.62 17.03 9.96
C VAL A 188 13.61 18.37 9.25
N GLN A 189 14.80 18.83 8.85
CA GLN A 189 14.97 20.08 8.10
C GLN A 189 15.28 19.77 6.64
N ASN A 190 14.41 20.23 5.73
CA ASN A 190 14.67 20.13 4.30
C ASN A 190 14.63 21.51 3.64
N TYR A 191 15.68 21.86 2.91
CA TYR A 191 15.73 23.04 2.07
C TYR A 191 15.26 22.66 0.67
N MET A 192 14.23 23.33 0.16
CA MET A 192 13.94 23.25 -1.27
C MET A 192 15.06 23.95 -2.04
N ARG A 193 15.94 23.15 -2.64
CA ARG A 193 17.07 23.66 -3.43
C ARG A 193 16.52 24.44 -4.62
N GLN A 194 16.95 25.69 -4.77
CA GLN A 194 16.59 26.53 -5.92
C GLN A 194 17.17 25.90 -7.21
N TRP A 195 16.32 25.60 -8.19
CA TRP A 195 16.75 24.95 -9.45
C TRP A 195 17.55 25.90 -10.37
N ASP A 196 17.32 27.21 -10.29
CA ASP A 196 18.05 28.21 -11.08
C ASP A 196 18.30 29.49 -10.26
N HIS A 197 19.56 29.89 -10.13
CA HIS A 197 19.99 31.10 -9.43
C HIS A 197 19.56 32.41 -10.13
N ARG A 198 19.09 32.34 -11.38
CA ARG A 198 18.68 33.52 -12.17
C ARG A 198 17.21 33.90 -11.97
N ILE A 199 16.38 32.96 -11.50
CA ILE A 199 14.95 33.19 -11.26
C ILE A 199 14.75 33.68 -9.82
N GLY A 200 14.93 35.00 -9.62
CA GLY A 200 14.51 35.74 -8.43
C GLY A 200 15.31 35.48 -7.14
N ARG A 201 15.78 36.56 -6.49
CA ARG A 201 16.45 36.54 -5.17
C ARG A 201 15.49 36.43 -3.98
N THR A 202 14.18 36.44 -4.21
CA THR A 202 13.19 36.39 -3.15
C THR A 202 13.06 34.96 -2.63
N ASN A 203 13.53 34.73 -1.41
CA ASN A 203 13.57 33.47 -0.65
C ASN A 203 12.19 32.78 -0.42
N HIS A 204 11.15 33.12 -1.18
CA HIS A 204 9.83 32.49 -1.06
C HIS A 204 9.84 31.00 -1.50
N LEU A 205 10.77 30.62 -2.37
CA LEU A 205 11.02 29.24 -2.80
C LEU A 205 12.07 28.50 -1.93
N ASN A 206 12.91 29.25 -1.20
CA ASN A 206 13.93 28.71 -0.31
C ASN A 206 13.39 28.63 1.13
N LYS A 207 12.17 28.11 1.28
CA LYS A 207 11.57 27.88 2.58
C LYS A 207 12.20 26.63 3.18
N LEU A 208 12.78 26.80 4.36
CA LEU A 208 13.16 25.68 5.20
C LEU A 208 11.86 24.99 5.65
N ASN A 209 11.62 23.79 5.16
CA ASN A 209 10.59 22.93 5.70
C ASN A 209 11.14 22.34 7.00
N ILE A 210 10.58 22.78 8.12
CA ILE A 210 10.91 22.28 9.45
C ILE A 210 9.81 21.30 9.85
N GLY A 211 10.22 20.07 10.13
CA GLY A 211 9.39 19.02 10.70
C GLY A 211 10.04 18.43 11.94
N LEU A 212 9.25 17.73 12.74
CA LEU A 212 9.71 16.96 13.89
C LEU A 212 9.34 15.51 13.64
N ALA A 213 10.33 14.63 13.63
CA ALA A 213 10.12 13.19 13.71
C ALA A 213 10.35 12.73 15.15
N ALA A 214 9.58 11.76 15.62
CA ALA A 214 9.72 11.20 16.95
C ALA A 214 9.64 9.68 16.86
N THR A 215 10.57 9.00 17.53
CA THR A 215 10.58 7.55 17.69
C THR A 215 10.50 7.22 19.16
N TYR A 216 9.53 6.38 19.53
CA TYR A 216 9.43 5.82 20.86
C TYR A 216 10.13 4.47 20.92
N CYS A 217 10.93 4.26 21.97
CA CYS A 217 11.53 2.98 22.27
C CYS A 217 11.14 2.59 23.71
N GLU A 218 10.42 1.48 23.83
CA GLU A 218 10.10 0.87 25.13
C GLU A 218 11.37 0.22 25.71
N LEU A 219 11.56 0.36 27.02
CA LEU A 219 12.69 -0.16 27.76
C LEU A 219 12.23 -1.35 28.61
N ASP A 220 12.39 -2.55 28.06
CA ASP A 220 12.01 -3.78 28.77
C ASP A 220 12.96 -4.09 29.93
N GLY A 221 12.39 -4.47 31.08
CA GLY A 221 13.14 -4.97 32.23
C GLY A 221 13.85 -3.91 33.07
N ILE A 222 13.57 -2.63 32.85
CA ILE A 222 14.09 -1.54 33.68
C ILE A 222 13.16 -1.28 34.87
N ASP A 223 13.73 -1.17 36.06
CA ASP A 223 13.00 -0.67 37.23
C ASP A 223 12.72 0.83 37.05
N ILE A 224 11.45 1.19 36.98
CA ILE A 224 10.97 2.56 36.76
C ILE A 224 11.46 3.49 37.87
N ALA A 225 11.64 2.99 39.10
CA ALA A 225 12.17 3.77 40.20
C ALA A 225 13.63 4.21 39.98
N SER A 226 14.36 3.57 39.08
CA SER A 226 15.71 3.98 38.68
C SER A 226 15.72 5.18 37.73
N LEU A 227 14.59 5.49 37.09
CA LEU A 227 14.42 6.61 36.17
C LEU A 227 13.94 7.89 36.87
N ASP A 228 13.66 7.83 38.17
CA ASP A 228 13.32 9.00 38.99
C ASP A 228 14.53 9.92 39.17
N LEU A 229 14.52 11.04 38.44
CA LEU A 229 15.58 12.04 38.46
C LEU A 229 15.73 12.73 39.83
N GLU A 230 14.67 12.83 40.63
CA GLU A 230 14.75 13.45 41.95
C GLU A 230 15.45 12.54 42.96
N LYS A 231 15.16 11.24 42.91
CA LYS A 231 15.83 10.23 43.74
C LYS A 231 17.32 10.12 43.38
N ASN A 232 17.63 10.10 42.09
CA ASN A 232 19.01 10.03 41.60
C ASN A 232 19.85 11.26 41.98
N ARG A 233 19.25 12.47 42.03
CA ARG A 233 19.93 13.69 42.49
C ARG A 233 20.29 13.68 43.98
N LYS A 234 19.49 13.02 44.83
CA LYS A 234 19.74 12.94 46.27
C LYS A 234 20.80 11.92 46.67
N CYS A 235 21.03 10.90 45.84
CA CYS A 235 22.08 9.90 46.08
C CYS A 235 23.47 10.31 45.55
N ALA A 236 23.57 11.42 44.80
CA ALA A 236 24.81 11.91 44.21
C ALA A 236 25.48 13.05 45.01
N LEU A 237 24.90 13.46 46.13
CA LEU A 237 25.44 14.41 47.12
C LEU A 237 25.81 13.67 48.40
#